data_AF-A0A951HVH5-F1
#
_entry.id   AF-A0A951HVH5-F1
#
_cell.length_a   1.000
_cell.length_b   1.000
_cell.length_c   1.000
_cell.angle_alpha   90.00
_cell.angle_beta   90.00
_cell.angle_gamma   90.00
#
_symmetry.space_group_name_H-M   'P 1'
#
loop_
_entity.id
_entity.type
_entity.pdbx_description
1 polymer ?
#
loop_
_entity_poly.entity_id
_entity_poly.type
_entity_poly.pdbx_seq_one_letter_code
_entity_poly.pdbx_strand_id
1 'polypeptide(L)' 'MALRDIIVLPDARLRLVSEPVKAVDAEIRALVDDMFETMYAAPG' A
#
# COMPACT_ATOMS: atom_id res chain seq x y z
N MET A 1 4.94 5.37 9.84
CA MET A 1 5.93 4.29 9.94
C MET A 1 5.28 3.16 10.71
N ALA A 2 4.58 2.32 9.95
CA ALA A 2 3.93 1.11 10.38
C ALA A 2 4.04 0.09 9.25
N LEU A 3 4.44 -1.14 9.59
CA LEU A 3 4.38 -2.26 8.66
C LEU A 3 2.92 -2.63 8.40
N ARG A 4 2.57 -2.79 7.12
CA ARG A 4 1.23 -3.17 6.68
C ARG A 4 1.20 -4.63 6.25
N ASP A 5 0.07 -5.29 6.44
CA ASP A 5 -0.10 -6.67 5.99
C ASP A 5 -0.18 -6.75 4.46
N ILE A 6 0.65 -7.61 3.86
CA ILE A 6 0.61 -7.91 2.43
C ILE A 6 -0.52 -8.90 2.16
N ILE A 7 -1.48 -8.51 1.33
CA ILE A 7 -2.54 -9.39 0.86
C ILE A 7 -2.01 -10.36 -0.21
N VAL A 8 -2.36 -11.64 -0.09
CA VAL A 8 -1.89 -12.71 -0.98
C VAL A 8 -3.08 -13.34 -1.71
N LEU A 9 -2.85 -13.90 -2.90
CA LEU A 9 -3.87 -14.65 -3.62
C LEU A 9 -4.45 -15.77 -2.73
N PRO A 10 -5.77 -16.01 -2.78
CA PRO A 10 -6.73 -15.57 -3.81
C PRO A 10 -7.61 -14.35 -3.42
N ASP A 11 -7.14 -13.44 -2.57
CA ASP A 11 -7.96 -12.30 -2.10
C ASP A 11 -8.56 -11.49 -3.26
N ALA A 12 -9.89 -11.28 -3.23
CA ALA A 12 -10.62 -10.60 -4.30
C ALA A 12 -10.18 -9.14 -4.50
N ARG A 13 -9.64 -8.49 -3.47
CA ARG A 13 -9.12 -7.12 -3.54
C ARG A 13 -7.99 -6.98 -4.54
N LEU A 14 -7.21 -8.04 -4.77
CA LEU A 14 -6.13 -8.08 -5.77
C LEU A 14 -6.63 -8.01 -7.22
N ARG A 15 -7.95 -8.12 -7.46
CA ARG A 15 -8.58 -8.05 -8.78
C ARG A 15 -9.38 -6.78 -9.03
N LEU A 16 -9.45 -5.88 -8.04
CA LEU A 16 -10.17 -4.62 -8.17
C LEU A 16 -9.31 -3.58 -8.90
N VAL A 17 -9.96 -2.71 -9.67
CA VAL A 17 -9.31 -1.54 -10.28
C VAL A 17 -9.29 -0.42 -9.25
N SER A 18 -8.10 0.12 -8.95
CA SER A 18 -7.96 1.24 -8.02
C SER A 18 -8.57 2.52 -8.57
N GLU A 19 -9.18 3.31 -7.68
CA GLU A 19 -9.66 4.64 -8.03
C GLU A 19 -8.51 5.65 -8.18
N PRO A 20 -8.66 6.69 -9.01
CA PRO A 20 -7.66 7.76 -9.13
C PRO A 20 -7.50 8.53 -7.80
N VAL A 21 -6.24 8.78 -7.42
CA VAL A 21 -5.92 9.66 -6.29
C VAL A 21 -6.12 11.11 -6.71
N LYS A 22 -7.06 11.82 -6.07
CA LYS A 22 -7.44 13.20 -6.44
C LYS A 22 -6.44 14.26 -5.96
N ALA A 23 -5.75 14.02 -4.84
CA ALA A 23 -4.75 14.92 -4.27
C ALA A 23 -3.72 14.11 -3.46
N VAL A 24 -2.47 14.58 -3.45
CA VAL A 24 -1.39 13.98 -2.65
C VAL A 24 -1.19 14.84 -1.41
N ASP A 25 -1.98 14.56 -0.39
CA ASP A 25 -1.93 15.22 0.91
C ASP A 25 -0.97 14.50 1.88
N ALA A 26 -0.98 14.94 3.14
CA ALA A 26 -0.13 14.37 4.18
C ALA A 26 -0.47 12.89 4.48
N GLU A 27 -1.74 12.48 4.34
CA GLU A 27 -2.16 11.11 4.59
C GLU A 27 -1.65 10.18 3.48
N ILE A 28 -1.76 10.60 2.22
CA ILE A 28 -1.21 9.84 1.08
C ILE A 28 0.31 9.71 1.18
N ARG A 29 1.02 10.76 1.61
CA ARG A 29 2.47 10.67 1.84
C ARG A 29 2.81 9.67 2.95
N ALA A 30 2.10 9.71 4.07
CA ALA A 30 2.29 8.76 5.15
C ALA A 30 2.01 7.31 4.71
N LEU A 31 0.99 7.10 3.86
CA LEU A 31 0.71 5.79 3.27
C LEU A 31 1.86 5.29 2.41
N VAL A 32 2.44 6.15 1.56
CA VAL A 32 3.59 5.81 0.71
C VAL A 32 4.81 5.44 1.56
N ASP A 33 5.08 6.18 2.63
CA ASP A 33 6.18 5.89 3.55
C ASP A 33 6.02 4.50 4.20
N ASP A 34 4.82 4.17 4.67
CA ASP A 34 4.50 2.85 5.22
C ASP A 34 4.62 1.72 4.17
N MET A 35 4.25 2.00 2.91
CA MET A 35 4.36 1.03 1.81
C MET A 35 5.82 0.72 1.47
N PHE A 36 6.70 1.73 1.43
CA PHE A 36 8.13 1.50 1.21
C PHE A 36 8.75 0.70 2.36
N GLU A 37 8.43 1.04 3.60
CA GLU A 37 8.89 0.31 4.77
C GLU A 37 8.49 -1.18 4.70
N THR A 38 7.23 -1.44 4.33
CA THR A 38 6.69 -2.80 4.19
C THR A 38 7.37 -3.57 3.05
N MET A 39 7.61 -2.92 1.90
CA MET A 39 8.30 -3.47 0.74
C MET A 39 9.74 -3.92 1.09
N TYR A 40 10.51 -3.04 1.75
CA TYR A 40 11.87 -3.37 2.18
C TYR A 40 11.93 -4.50 3.22
N ALA A 41 10.92 -4.62 4.07
CA ALA A 41 10.82 -5.71 5.04
C ALA A 41 10.43 -7.07 4.40
N ALA A 42 9.74 -7.05 3.26
CA ALA A 42 9.20 -8.22 2.56
C ALA A 42 10.13 -8.79 1.46
N PRO A 43 11.45 -8.69 1.66
CA PRO A 43 12.50 -8.59 0.63
C PRO A 43 12.03 -8.41 -0.84
N GLY A 44 11.20 -7.39 -1.10
CA GLY A 44 10.66 -7.13 -2.44
C GLY A 44 9.88 -5.83 -2.50
#